data_AF-A0A3M3VRJ6-F1
#
_entry.id   AF-A0A3M3VRJ6-F1
#
_cell.length_a   1.000
_cell.length_b   1.000
_cell.length_c   1.000
_cell.angle_alpha   90.00
_cell.angle_beta   90.00
_cell.angle_gamma   90.00
#
_symmetry.space_group_name_H-M   'P 1'
#
loop_
_entity.id
_entity.type
_entity.pdbx_description
1 polymer ?
#
loop_
_entity_poly.entity_id
_entity_poly.type
_entity_poly.pdbx_seq_one_letter_code
_entity_poly.pdbx_strand_id
1 'polypeptide(L)'
;MTACCLRGCDIFGHQVALKSARWCQTSPTKFTRDWQNPPHASVAKTRSPIMQIKTASLIANPCDDEYDDMALLCCHAENGMLFSLTRFPDENEVEITVSDEKSLNVSSLKVSFSAERLLVEITPEDAKQLDGHHQYEILHGTDAAELQDVHHTLQIILENVGEYTSTIS
;
A
#
# COMPACT_ATOMS: atom_id res chain seq x y z
N MET A 1 31.62 -45.33 29.84
CA MET A 1 30.72 -46.30 29.20
C MET A 1 30.85 -46.08 27.71
N THR A 2 31.57 -47.01 27.08
CA THR A 2 31.92 -47.05 25.66
C THR A 2 31.36 -48.36 25.11
N ALA A 3 30.75 -48.33 23.93
CA ALA A 3 30.50 -49.46 23.03
C ALA A 3 30.00 -48.84 21.72
N CYS A 4 30.32 -49.28 20.51
CA CYS A 4 31.15 -50.33 19.90
C CYS A 4 31.12 -49.98 18.38
N CYS A 5 32.00 -50.36 17.45
CA CYS A 5 32.71 -51.61 17.22
C CYS A 5 33.64 -51.44 15.98
N LEU A 6 34.78 -52.15 16.01
CA LEU A 6 35.42 -52.95 14.94
C LEU A 6 35.88 -52.25 13.63
N ARG A 7 37.19 -52.07 13.42
CA ARG A 7 38.22 -53.01 12.88
C ARG A 7 38.22 -53.15 11.36
N GLY A 8 39.42 -52.97 10.76
CA GLY A 8 39.79 -53.55 9.47
C GLY A 8 40.76 -52.72 8.65
N CYS A 9 42.06 -52.82 8.91
CA CYS A 9 43.10 -52.56 7.91
C CYS A 9 43.25 -53.80 7.03
N ASP A 10 43.51 -53.65 5.74
CA ASP A 10 44.50 -54.48 5.04
C ASP A 10 45.00 -53.82 3.75
N ILE A 11 46.27 -54.08 3.47
CA ILE A 11 47.16 -53.45 2.49
C ILE A 11 47.51 -54.50 1.42
N PHE A 12 47.93 -54.02 0.23
CA PHE A 12 48.53 -54.73 -0.92
C PHE A 12 47.53 -55.44 -1.83
N GLY A 13 47.58 -55.34 -3.15
CA GLY A 13 48.58 -54.82 -4.09
C GLY A 13 48.23 -55.39 -5.49
N HIS A 14 48.92 -54.93 -6.53
CA HIS A 14 48.84 -55.35 -7.94
C HIS A 14 47.65 -54.83 -8.77
N GLN A 15 47.76 -54.51 -10.05
CA GLN A 15 48.84 -54.07 -10.94
C GLN A 15 48.12 -53.72 -12.26
N VAL A 16 48.51 -52.61 -12.90
CA VAL A 16 48.50 -52.30 -14.35
C VAL A 16 47.32 -52.73 -15.25
N ALA A 17 46.67 -51.73 -15.88
CA ALA A 17 46.94 -51.31 -17.27
C ALA A 17 45.67 -50.86 -18.01
N LEU A 18 45.69 -49.58 -18.41
CA LEU A 18 45.37 -49.06 -19.75
C LEU A 18 44.06 -49.52 -20.42
N LYS A 19 43.15 -48.57 -20.66
CA LYS A 19 42.99 -47.91 -21.98
C LYS A 19 41.79 -46.96 -22.00
N SER A 20 42.02 -45.79 -22.59
CA SER A 20 41.05 -44.96 -23.33
C SER A 20 39.95 -44.28 -22.49
N ALA A 21 39.59 -43.02 -22.67
CA ALA A 21 40.02 -41.96 -23.56
C ALA A 21 39.36 -40.66 -23.07
N ARG A 22 39.94 -39.54 -23.51
CA ARG A 22 39.25 -38.30 -23.93
C ARG A 22 39.09 -37.18 -22.90
N TRP A 23 40.00 -36.19 -23.08
CA TRP A 23 39.81 -34.73 -23.24
C TRP A 23 38.82 -34.05 -22.26
N CYS A 24 39.17 -33.05 -21.45
CA CYS A 24 39.86 -31.81 -21.79
C CYS A 24 40.70 -31.24 -20.64
N GLN A 25 41.68 -30.45 -21.04
CA GLN A 25 42.78 -29.88 -20.26
C GLN A 25 42.34 -28.67 -19.41
N THR A 26 43.00 -28.56 -18.26
CA THR A 26 43.15 -27.37 -17.42
C THR A 26 43.94 -26.27 -18.17
N SER A 27 43.85 -24.97 -17.88
CA SER A 27 44.48 -24.27 -16.73
C SER A 27 44.32 -22.72 -16.94
N PRO A 28 44.96 -21.80 -16.17
CA PRO A 28 44.28 -20.84 -15.30
C PRO A 28 44.68 -19.37 -15.59
N THR A 29 44.43 -18.46 -14.63
CA THR A 29 44.77 -17.01 -14.57
C THR A 29 43.73 -16.12 -15.24
N LYS A 30 43.22 -15.02 -14.65
CA LYS A 30 43.83 -14.04 -13.75
C LYS A 30 42.70 -13.33 -13.01
N PHE A 31 42.76 -13.30 -11.69
CA PHE A 31 41.82 -12.58 -10.83
C PHE A 31 42.26 -11.11 -10.78
N THR A 32 41.59 -10.23 -11.52
CA THR A 32 41.68 -8.77 -11.32
C THR A 32 40.31 -8.30 -10.83
N ARG A 33 40.22 -7.98 -9.54
CA ARG A 33 39.08 -7.27 -8.94
C ARG A 33 39.17 -5.82 -9.39
N ASP A 34 38.51 -5.48 -10.48
CA ASP A 34 38.14 -4.10 -10.74
C ASP A 34 36.97 -3.75 -9.81
N TRP A 35 37.29 -3.04 -8.72
CA TRP A 35 36.31 -2.37 -7.88
C TRP A 35 35.77 -1.17 -8.65
N GLN A 36 34.77 -1.40 -9.49
CA GLN A 36 33.90 -0.33 -9.95
C GLN A 36 32.86 -0.06 -8.87
N ASN A 37 32.99 1.12 -8.25
CA ASN A 37 31.94 1.75 -7.46
C ASN A 37 30.60 1.63 -8.21
N PRO A 38 29.53 1.11 -7.59
CA PRO A 38 28.22 1.23 -8.19
C PRO A 38 27.90 2.73 -8.31
N PRO A 39 27.50 3.23 -9.50
CA PRO A 39 26.96 4.58 -9.58
C PRO A 39 25.75 4.63 -8.65
N HIS A 40 25.71 5.67 -7.82
CA HIS A 40 24.60 6.03 -6.96
C HIS A 40 23.29 5.60 -7.59
N ALA A 41 22.70 4.51 -7.06
CA ALA A 41 21.33 4.17 -7.37
C ALA A 41 20.51 5.36 -6.89
N SER A 42 20.15 6.23 -7.82
CA SER A 42 19.08 7.18 -7.60
C SER A 42 17.92 6.36 -7.06
N VAL A 43 17.60 6.55 -5.78
CA VAL A 43 16.37 6.03 -5.21
C VAL A 43 15.28 6.66 -6.06
N ALA A 44 14.82 5.92 -7.07
CA ALA A 44 13.64 6.28 -7.81
C ALA A 44 12.57 6.40 -6.74
N LYS A 45 12.11 7.64 -6.49
CA LYS A 45 10.96 7.90 -5.65
C LYS A 45 9.81 7.19 -6.35
N THR A 46 9.55 5.94 -5.97
CA THR A 46 8.42 5.17 -6.47
C THR A 46 7.21 6.06 -6.23
N ARG A 47 6.65 6.63 -7.29
CA ARG A 47 5.36 7.32 -7.20
C ARG A 47 4.40 6.23 -6.83
N SER A 48 4.10 6.14 -5.55
CA SER A 48 3.07 5.25 -5.05
C SER A 48 1.80 5.50 -5.88
N PRO A 49 1.02 4.46 -6.20
CA PRO A 49 -0.06 4.58 -7.17
C PRO A 49 -1.17 5.47 -6.61
N ILE A 50 -1.45 6.58 -7.30
CA ILE A 50 -2.60 7.44 -7.06
C ILE A 50 -3.80 6.84 -7.81
N MET A 51 -4.91 6.68 -7.11
CA MET A 51 -6.20 6.43 -7.74
C MET A 51 -6.90 7.76 -7.97
N GLN A 52 -7.31 8.04 -9.21
CA GLN A 52 -8.11 9.22 -9.52
C GLN A 52 -9.56 8.80 -9.78
N ILE A 53 -10.49 9.49 -9.13
CA ILE A 53 -11.93 9.23 -9.16
C ILE A 53 -12.60 10.50 -9.67
N LYS A 54 -13.37 10.39 -10.76
CA LYS A 54 -14.21 11.49 -11.24
C LYS A 54 -15.61 11.29 -10.74
N THR A 55 -16.10 12.26 -9.98
CA THR A 55 -17.35 12.13 -9.24
C THR A 55 -18.54 12.58 -10.09
N ALA A 56 -19.55 11.73 -10.19
CA ALA A 56 -20.86 12.09 -10.70
C ALA A 56 -21.72 12.75 -9.60
N SER A 57 -21.59 12.30 -8.35
CA SER A 57 -22.27 12.90 -7.19
C SER A 57 -21.43 12.75 -5.91
N LEU A 58 -21.34 13.84 -5.14
CA LEU A 58 -20.71 13.88 -3.82
C LEU A 58 -21.78 14.24 -2.79
N ILE A 59 -22.07 13.31 -1.90
CA ILE A 59 -23.08 13.46 -0.85
C ILE A 59 -22.34 13.60 0.48
N ALA A 60 -22.74 14.59 1.28
CA ALA A 60 -22.23 14.82 2.61
C ALA A 60 -23.40 14.90 3.59
N ASN A 61 -23.34 14.08 4.64
CA ASN A 61 -24.26 14.14 5.76
C ASN A 61 -23.42 14.19 7.05
N PRO A 62 -23.43 15.32 7.79
CA PRO A 62 -22.65 15.45 9.02
C PRO A 62 -23.19 14.62 10.18
N CYS A 63 -24.47 14.22 10.14
CA CYS A 63 -25.17 13.56 11.23
C CYS A 63 -26.39 12.82 10.65
N ASP A 64 -26.20 11.57 10.29
CA ASP A 64 -27.26 10.70 9.79
C ASP A 64 -28.11 10.17 10.96
N ASP A 65 -29.26 10.80 11.22
CA ASP A 65 -30.16 10.49 12.34
C ASP A 65 -30.82 9.12 12.21
N GLU A 66 -30.82 8.54 11.01
CA GLU A 66 -31.32 7.20 10.73
C GLU A 66 -30.26 6.12 11.00
N TYR A 67 -28.98 6.50 11.01
CA TYR A 67 -27.82 5.64 11.26
C TYR A 67 -27.01 6.07 12.48
N ASP A 68 -27.66 6.18 13.65
CA ASP A 68 -27.00 6.47 14.94
C ASP A 68 -26.07 7.70 14.89
N ASP A 69 -26.54 8.78 14.27
CA ASP A 69 -25.83 10.06 14.10
C ASP A 69 -24.48 9.92 13.35
N MET A 70 -24.34 8.91 12.48
CA MET A 70 -23.13 8.66 11.70
C MET A 70 -22.84 9.82 10.74
N ALA A 71 -21.60 10.29 10.72
CA ALA A 71 -21.13 11.20 9.70
C ALA A 71 -20.74 10.42 8.44
N LEU A 72 -21.22 10.87 7.28
CA LEU A 72 -21.08 10.20 5.99
C LEU A 72 -20.62 11.18 4.90
N LEU A 73 -19.52 10.83 4.24
CA LEU A 73 -19.16 11.39 2.95
C LEU A 73 -19.19 10.26 1.91
N CYS A 74 -19.96 10.42 0.85
CA CYS A 74 -20.16 9.40 -0.16
C CYS A 74 -19.97 9.95 -1.58
N CYS A 75 -19.04 9.37 -2.31
CA CYS A 75 -18.72 9.70 -3.69
C CYS A 75 -19.16 8.57 -4.61
N HIS A 76 -20.07 8.90 -5.54
CA HIS A 76 -20.39 8.04 -6.68
C HIS A 76 -19.61 8.52 -7.89
N ALA A 77 -18.72 7.68 -8.40
CA ALA A 77 -17.93 7.98 -9.59
C ALA A 77 -18.75 7.83 -10.88
N GLU A 78 -18.34 8.51 -11.94
CA GLU A 78 -18.97 8.40 -13.28
C GLU A 78 -18.93 6.97 -13.85
N ASN A 79 -17.96 6.17 -13.42
CA ASN A 79 -17.80 4.77 -13.82
C ASN A 79 -18.55 3.77 -12.92
N GLY A 80 -19.36 4.26 -11.96
CA GLY A 80 -20.11 3.43 -11.02
C GLY A 80 -19.33 2.97 -9.79
N MET A 81 -18.07 3.39 -9.63
CA MET A 81 -17.29 3.11 -8.42
C MET A 81 -17.81 3.93 -7.23
N LEU A 82 -17.93 3.29 -6.07
CA LEU A 82 -18.17 3.95 -4.79
C LEU A 82 -16.86 4.27 -4.07
N PHE A 83 -16.80 5.45 -3.47
CA PHE A 83 -15.83 5.78 -2.43
C PHE A 83 -16.56 6.46 -1.27
N SER A 84 -16.44 5.98 -0.05
CA SER A 84 -17.04 6.65 1.10
C SER A 84 -16.10 6.71 2.30
N LEU A 85 -16.32 7.74 3.12
CA LEU A 85 -15.79 7.89 4.46
C LEU A 85 -16.97 7.92 5.42
N THR A 86 -16.96 7.05 6.41
CA THR A 86 -17.98 7.01 7.46
C THR A 86 -17.36 6.97 8.84
N ARG A 87 -18.04 7.57 9.81
CA ARG A 87 -17.63 7.51 11.20
C ARG A 87 -18.82 7.69 12.13
N PHE A 88 -18.97 6.78 13.09
CA PHE A 88 -19.89 6.94 14.21
C PHE A 88 -19.32 7.91 15.26
N PRO A 89 -20.17 8.66 15.98
CA PRO A 89 -19.73 9.68 16.94
C PRO A 89 -18.87 9.13 18.09
N ASP A 90 -19.09 7.86 18.47
CA ASP A 90 -18.39 7.20 19.57
C ASP A 90 -17.11 6.45 19.15
N GLU A 91 -16.78 6.46 17.85
CA GLU A 91 -15.64 5.73 17.30
C GLU A 91 -14.43 6.64 17.07
N ASN A 92 -13.22 6.07 17.19
CA ASN A 92 -11.97 6.77 16.91
C ASN A 92 -11.28 6.22 15.66
N GLU A 93 -12.07 5.65 14.75
CA GLU A 93 -11.64 5.14 13.46
C GLU A 93 -12.58 5.70 12.38
N VAL A 94 -12.07 5.81 11.16
CA VAL A 94 -12.85 6.14 9.98
C VAL A 94 -12.93 4.91 9.11
N GLU A 95 -14.14 4.49 8.75
CA GLU A 95 -14.33 3.45 7.77
C GLU A 95 -14.20 4.05 6.36
N ILE A 96 -13.31 3.45 5.56
CA ILE A 96 -13.15 3.77 4.14
C ILE A 96 -13.73 2.62 3.33
N THR A 97 -14.68 2.89 2.45
CA THR A 97 -15.20 1.91 1.49
C THR A 97 -14.80 2.26 0.06
N VAL A 98 -14.38 1.25 -0.70
CA VAL A 98 -13.94 1.36 -2.11
C VAL A 98 -14.59 0.28 -2.96
N SER A 99 -15.25 0.68 -4.06
CA SER A 99 -15.84 -0.22 -5.07
C SER A 99 -16.81 -1.27 -4.50
N ASP A 100 -17.66 -0.88 -3.55
CA ASP A 100 -18.75 -1.66 -2.91
C ASP A 100 -18.37 -2.97 -2.16
N GLU A 101 -17.19 -3.53 -2.40
CA GLU A 101 -16.80 -4.84 -1.87
C GLU A 101 -15.70 -4.77 -0.80
N LYS A 102 -15.10 -3.60 -0.61
CA LYS A 102 -13.93 -3.43 0.26
C LYS A 102 -14.11 -2.27 1.21
N SER A 103 -14.17 -2.56 2.50
CA SER A 103 -14.11 -1.57 3.56
C SER A 103 -12.95 -1.83 4.51
N LEU A 104 -12.41 -0.76 5.10
CA LEU A 104 -11.35 -0.82 6.09
C LEU A 104 -11.51 0.32 7.08
N ASN A 105 -11.49 -0.01 8.37
CA ASN A 105 -11.39 0.97 9.44
C ASN A 105 -9.93 1.40 9.61
N VAL A 106 -9.70 2.72 9.54
CA VAL A 106 -8.38 3.32 9.69
C VAL A 106 -8.36 4.26 10.88
N SER A 107 -7.27 4.22 11.64
CA SER A 107 -7.04 5.09 12.81
C SER A 107 -6.28 6.38 12.47
N SER A 108 -5.83 6.53 11.23
CA SER A 108 -5.12 7.72 10.75
C SER A 108 -5.24 7.84 9.23
N LEU A 109 -5.61 9.04 8.78
CA LEU A 109 -5.64 9.43 7.37
C LEU A 109 -5.42 10.94 7.25
N LYS A 110 -4.98 11.37 6.08
CA LYS A 110 -4.86 12.80 5.75
C LYS A 110 -5.83 13.16 4.65
N VAL A 111 -6.54 14.26 4.85
CA VAL A 111 -7.51 14.77 3.89
C VAL A 111 -7.23 16.22 3.55
N SER A 112 -7.19 16.51 2.26
CA SER A 112 -7.09 17.87 1.72
C SER A 112 -8.31 18.17 0.87
N PHE A 113 -9.06 19.21 1.21
CA PHE A 113 -10.31 19.57 0.53
C PHE A 113 -10.23 20.96 -0.11
N SER A 114 -10.74 21.09 -1.33
CA SER A 114 -10.78 22.32 -2.11
C SER A 114 -12.05 22.38 -2.96
N ALA A 115 -12.25 23.45 -3.71
CA ALA A 115 -13.49 23.65 -4.48
C ALA A 115 -13.75 22.59 -5.56
N GLU A 116 -12.70 21.94 -6.08
CA GLU A 116 -12.81 20.99 -7.21
C GLU A 116 -12.17 19.62 -6.91
N ARG A 117 -11.56 19.48 -5.72
CA ARG A 117 -10.74 18.33 -5.39
C ARG A 117 -10.79 18.00 -3.90
N LEU A 118 -10.98 16.71 -3.64
CA LEU A 118 -10.76 16.06 -2.37
C LEU A 118 -9.63 15.04 -2.53
N LEU A 119 -8.58 15.14 -1.71
CA LEU A 119 -7.48 14.17 -1.68
C LEU A 119 -7.50 13.45 -0.34
N VAL A 120 -7.60 12.13 -0.37
CA VAL A 120 -7.50 11.25 0.80
C VAL A 120 -6.21 10.46 0.71
N GLU A 121 -5.39 10.50 1.75
CA GLU A 121 -4.13 9.76 1.86
C GLU A 121 -4.18 8.84 3.08
N ILE A 122 -3.83 7.57 2.87
CA ILE A 122 -3.78 6.56 3.93
C ILE A 122 -2.39 5.96 4.04
N THR A 123 -2.14 5.24 5.14
CA THR A 123 -0.84 4.61 5.34
C THR A 123 -0.59 3.51 4.30
N PRO A 124 0.68 3.20 3.96
CA PRO A 124 1.00 2.08 3.09
C PRO A 124 0.57 0.70 3.66
N GLU A 125 0.30 0.61 4.96
CA GLU A 125 -0.18 -0.61 5.61
C GLU A 125 -1.68 -0.80 5.35
N ASP A 126 -2.47 0.26 5.52
CA ASP A 126 -3.91 0.27 5.23
C ASP A 126 -4.17 0.11 3.73
N ALA A 127 -3.39 0.78 2.89
CA ALA A 127 -3.48 0.65 1.44
C ALA A 127 -3.36 -0.81 0.98
N LYS A 128 -2.47 -1.61 1.58
CA LYS A 128 -2.31 -3.03 1.24
C LYS A 128 -3.52 -3.88 1.61
N GLN A 129 -4.25 -3.49 2.66
CA GLN A 129 -5.44 -4.17 3.12
C GLN A 129 -6.67 -3.81 2.27
N LEU A 130 -6.68 -2.62 1.68
CA LEU A 130 -7.77 -2.12 0.85
C LEU A 130 -7.61 -2.54 -0.63
N ASP A 131 -7.02 -1.72 -1.48
CA ASP A 131 -6.87 -1.98 -2.92
C ASP A 131 -5.46 -1.72 -3.48
N GLY A 132 -4.50 -1.44 -2.60
CA GLY A 132 -3.11 -1.12 -2.92
C GLY A 132 -2.85 0.36 -3.20
N HIS A 133 -3.89 1.19 -3.25
CA HIS A 133 -3.77 2.63 -3.43
C HIS A 133 -3.69 3.33 -2.07
N HIS A 134 -2.78 4.29 -1.96
CA HIS A 134 -2.51 5.03 -0.73
C HIS A 134 -2.95 6.50 -0.85
N GLN A 135 -3.36 6.91 -2.07
CA GLN A 135 -3.84 8.24 -2.40
C GLN A 135 -5.07 8.09 -3.30
N TYR A 136 -6.20 8.63 -2.84
CA TYR A 136 -7.45 8.73 -3.59
C TYR A 136 -7.71 10.20 -3.91
N GLU A 137 -7.55 10.56 -5.17
CA GLU A 137 -7.83 11.89 -5.69
C GLU A 137 -9.22 11.91 -6.30
N ILE A 138 -10.14 12.58 -5.63
CA ILE A 138 -11.54 12.71 -6.01
C ILE A 138 -11.74 14.09 -6.64
N LEU A 139 -12.07 14.12 -7.92
CA LEU A 139 -12.42 15.33 -8.67
C LEU A 139 -13.94 15.47 -8.66
N HIS A 140 -14.44 16.54 -8.05
CA HIS A 140 -15.87 16.77 -7.87
C HIS A 140 -16.30 18.14 -8.40
N GLY A 141 -17.55 18.25 -8.83
CA GLY A 141 -18.18 19.49 -9.28
C GLY A 141 -19.24 19.99 -8.31
N THR A 142 -19.00 19.85 -7.01
CA THR A 142 -19.94 20.27 -5.94
C THR A 142 -20.27 21.75 -6.06
N ASP A 143 -21.53 22.10 -5.89
CA ASP A 143 -21.96 23.50 -5.96
C ASP A 143 -21.32 24.31 -4.81
N ALA A 144 -21.04 25.59 -5.06
CA ALA A 144 -20.44 26.48 -4.06
C ALA A 144 -21.29 26.58 -2.77
N ALA A 145 -22.62 26.44 -2.87
CA ALA A 145 -23.51 26.43 -1.73
C ALA A 145 -23.37 25.17 -0.86
N GLU A 146 -23.00 24.03 -1.46
CA GLU A 146 -22.88 22.73 -0.79
C GLU A 146 -21.45 22.47 -0.26
N LEU A 147 -20.46 23.23 -0.72
CA LEU A 147 -19.06 23.08 -0.27
C LEU A 147 -18.90 23.22 1.26
N GLN A 148 -19.73 24.04 1.91
CA GLN A 148 -19.70 24.21 3.36
C GLN A 148 -20.20 22.97 4.11
N ASP A 149 -21.21 22.28 3.58
CA ASP A 149 -21.74 21.07 4.19
C ASP A 149 -20.73 19.92 4.07
N VAL A 150 -20.06 19.80 2.91
CA VAL A 150 -18.95 18.86 2.72
C VAL A 150 -17.78 19.18 3.65
N HIS A 151 -17.42 20.46 3.78
CA HIS A 151 -16.37 20.91 4.68
C HIS A 151 -16.67 20.54 6.13
N HIS A 152 -17.89 20.84 6.60
CA HIS A 152 -18.32 20.54 7.97
C HIS A 152 -18.36 19.03 8.25
N THR A 153 -18.88 18.24 7.31
CA THR A 153 -18.92 16.78 7.40
C THR A 153 -17.51 16.19 7.52
N LEU A 154 -16.56 16.66 6.72
CA LEU A 154 -15.17 16.23 6.80
C LEU A 154 -14.50 16.59 8.14
N GLN A 155 -14.86 17.72 8.75
CA GLN A 155 -14.36 18.08 10.08
C GLN A 155 -14.82 17.07 11.14
N ILE A 156 -16.09 16.66 11.10
CA ILE A 156 -16.66 15.68 12.04
C ILE A 156 -16.02 14.30 11.82
N ILE A 157 -15.95 13.84 10.57
CA ILE A 157 -15.36 12.53 10.23
C ILE A 157 -13.91 12.43 10.72
N LEU A 158 -13.13 13.51 10.60
CA LEU A 158 -11.69 13.47 10.89
C LEU A 158 -11.32 13.89 12.31
N GLU A 159 -12.29 14.35 13.11
CA GLU A 159 -12.04 14.84 14.46
C GLU A 159 -11.33 13.78 15.31
N ASN A 160 -10.12 14.09 15.80
CA ASN A 160 -9.27 13.21 16.61
C ASN A 160 -8.77 11.92 15.91
N VAL A 161 -9.04 11.73 14.62
CA VAL A 161 -8.56 10.56 13.84
C VAL A 161 -7.51 10.95 12.82
N GLY A 162 -7.74 12.04 12.08
CA GLY A 162 -6.94 12.38 10.91
C GLY A 162 -6.43 13.82 10.86
N GLU A 163 -5.61 14.09 9.86
CA GLU A 163 -5.21 15.45 9.51
C GLU A 163 -6.17 16.00 8.46
N TYR A 164 -6.83 17.13 8.75
CA TYR A 164 -7.69 17.82 7.80
C TYR A 164 -7.11 19.17 7.41
N THR A 165 -7.04 19.44 6.10
CA THR A 165 -6.70 20.75 5.56
C THR A 165 -7.72 21.15 4.51
N SER A 166 -8.13 22.42 4.49
CA SER A 166 -9.10 22.91 3.51
C SER A 166 -8.70 24.28 2.98
N THR A 167 -9.06 24.54 1.71
CA THR A 167 -9.08 25.89 1.13
C THR A 167 -10.46 26.53 1.18
N ILE A 168 -11.47 25.82 1.69
CA ILE A 168 -12.83 26.31 1.91
C ILE A 168 -12.85 26.98 3.30
N SER A 169 -13.48 28.15 3.38
CA SER A 169 -13.49 29.04 4.55
C SER A 169 -14.89 29.38 5.01
#